data_AF-A0A9X0D032-F1
#
_entry.id   AF-A0A9X0D032-F1
#
_cell.length_a   1.000
_cell.length_b   1.000
_cell.length_c   1.000
_cell.angle_alpha   90.00
_cell.angle_beta   90.00
_cell.angle_gamma   90.00
#
_symmetry.space_group_name_H-M   'P 1'
#
loop_
_entity.id
_entity.type
_entity.pdbx_description
1 polymer ?
#
loop_
_entity_poly.entity_id
_entity_poly.type
_entity_poly.pdbx_seq_one_letter_code
_entity_poly.pdbx_strand_id
1 'polypeptide(L)'
;MAKLLHSKDGGKDAMRLANTLLSVMSATSDQELKKEDKIKFKDEMIRYSSKVKVDDLQGLILVTSVVASATDKSEELSEESQWNSVDVLESMANKFQNLSGGISEKDPTGVKKAGNNLLLGIGNVLDASAVNFETHQQDETNKKETHDESKVNATKTKVFAKKAWVLISKVGDSMLSTQEVGDEPLEMETKAITMRLNRQLPSTISDKPAKIKDSKVTFPPPEKLMGSQAMGMAHVDTQMLSLKHNPFSWDKSAKTVKSAVISIDLKNDKGELLDVSGLSEEIELNIKTDRPQQDQVPVRSFVKPSVNGSMRNHRVMISSEGMVLSVKVVPSNGTKLQVYFRHLRRPTIKDYDYMAEVPDFTSCKKRAKRIEEASQPAAHDGYFNCTKDPHLLTLSSDVTGHIGLHFIGIRLPSSNEDSVKNKRRRRSCSENGRQKRSEICVEFKDPPTTPPPTPRVVVPSFDPSTDVNYTLSISMGACLYWSESKEKWTSDGCRVSILYINYYNILTTGYCNFGQSDWFPTQGI
;
A
#
# COMPACT_ATOMS: atom_id res chain seq x y z
N MET A 1 24.27 -17.28 36.52
CA MET A 1 24.37 -17.56 35.07
C MET A 1 25.82 -17.62 34.57
N ALA A 2 26.69 -16.65 34.86
CA ALA A 2 28.10 -16.68 34.43
C ALA A 2 28.87 -17.98 34.72
N LYS A 3 28.67 -18.60 35.90
CA LYS A 3 29.29 -19.91 36.23
C LYS A 3 28.81 -21.06 35.35
N LEU A 4 27.56 -21.00 34.87
CA LEU A 4 26.94 -22.00 33.99
C LEU A 4 27.31 -21.81 32.52
N LEU A 5 27.98 -20.72 32.12
CA LEU A 5 28.44 -20.57 30.73
C LEU A 5 29.67 -21.45 30.43
N HIS A 6 30.39 -21.87 31.47
CA HIS A 6 31.59 -22.71 31.36
C HIS A 6 31.33 -24.17 31.73
N SER A 7 30.06 -24.60 31.85
CA SER A 7 29.71 -25.99 32.10
C SER A 7 30.01 -26.89 30.90
N LYS A 8 30.15 -28.19 31.16
CA LYS A 8 30.50 -29.20 30.15
C LYS A 8 29.49 -29.34 29.00
N ASP A 9 28.28 -28.80 29.16
CA ASP A 9 27.20 -28.82 28.17
C ASP A 9 27.25 -27.63 27.19
N GLY A 10 28.31 -26.81 27.23
CA GLY A 10 28.49 -25.67 26.34
C GLY A 10 27.63 -24.45 26.67
N GLY A 11 27.05 -24.37 27.87
CA GLY A 11 26.21 -23.25 28.30
C GLY A 11 24.72 -23.43 28.04
N LYS A 12 24.27 -24.63 27.65
CA LYS A 12 22.84 -24.93 27.40
C LYS A 12 21.98 -24.79 28.67
N ASP A 13 22.47 -25.22 29.82
CA ASP A 13 21.81 -25.09 31.12
C ASP A 13 21.68 -23.62 31.53
N ALA A 14 22.68 -22.79 31.20
CA ALA A 14 22.59 -21.35 31.38
C ALA A 14 21.42 -20.76 30.57
N MET A 15 21.24 -21.19 29.32
CA MET A 15 20.16 -20.72 28.44
C MET A 15 18.79 -21.25 28.87
N ARG A 16 18.70 -22.49 29.37
CA ARG A 16 17.45 -23.01 29.97
C ARG A 16 17.02 -22.18 31.16
N LEU A 17 17.96 -21.90 32.07
CA LEU A 17 17.72 -21.03 33.22
C LEU A 17 17.31 -19.61 32.79
N ALA A 18 18.00 -19.04 31.80
CA ALA A 18 17.70 -17.71 31.28
C ALA A 18 16.27 -17.63 30.73
N ASN A 19 15.83 -18.61 29.93
CA ASN A 19 14.45 -18.67 29.43
C ASN A 19 13.42 -18.72 30.58
N THR A 20 13.66 -19.54 31.60
CA THR A 20 12.77 -19.60 32.78
C THR A 20 12.69 -18.25 33.50
N LEU A 21 13.84 -17.60 33.73
CA LEU A 21 13.89 -16.31 34.40
C LEU A 21 13.20 -15.20 33.58
N LEU A 22 13.42 -15.16 32.27
CA LEU A 22 12.75 -14.23 31.37
C LEU A 22 11.22 -14.44 31.39
N SER A 23 10.75 -15.69 31.38
CA SER A 23 9.32 -15.98 31.47
C SER A 23 8.71 -15.51 32.78
N VAL A 24 9.38 -15.73 33.92
CA VAL A 24 8.90 -15.26 35.23
C VAL A 24 8.86 -13.73 35.26
N MET A 25 9.95 -13.09 34.82
CA MET A 25 10.07 -11.63 34.81
C MET A 25 9.02 -10.97 33.91
N SER A 26 8.72 -11.55 32.74
CA SER A 26 7.68 -11.04 31.83
C SER A 26 6.28 -11.09 32.45
N ALA A 27 6.03 -12.04 33.36
CA ALA A 27 4.77 -12.15 34.10
C ALA A 27 4.71 -11.23 35.34
N THR A 28 5.84 -10.70 35.80
CA THR A 28 5.94 -9.79 36.96
C THR A 28 5.49 -8.38 36.59
N SER A 29 4.65 -7.77 37.43
CA SER A 29 4.14 -6.40 37.20
C SER A 29 5.24 -5.34 37.38
N ASP A 30 5.06 -4.15 36.79
CA ASP A 30 6.00 -3.03 36.96
C ASP A 30 6.02 -2.46 38.39
N GLN A 31 4.99 -2.77 39.20
CA GLN A 31 4.95 -2.42 40.61
C GLN A 31 5.89 -3.29 41.45
N GLU A 32 6.08 -4.55 41.05
CA GLU A 32 6.92 -5.53 41.74
C GLU A 32 8.37 -5.49 41.26
N LEU A 33 8.58 -5.22 39.96
CA LEU A 33 9.90 -5.10 39.37
C LEU A 33 9.95 -3.90 38.42
N LYS A 34 10.81 -2.93 38.76
CA LYS A 34 10.93 -1.70 37.99
C LYS A 34 11.36 -1.97 36.56
N LYS A 35 10.89 -1.13 35.64
CA LYS A 35 11.21 -1.22 34.21
C LYS A 35 12.72 -1.13 33.95
N GLU A 36 13.43 -0.28 34.69
CA GLU A 36 14.89 -0.14 34.55
C GLU A 36 15.63 -1.43 34.92
N ASP A 37 15.14 -2.16 35.92
CA ASP A 37 15.74 -3.42 36.34
C ASP A 37 15.44 -4.55 35.34
N LYS A 38 14.23 -4.55 34.75
CA LYS A 38 13.88 -5.43 33.63
C LYS A 38 14.80 -5.22 32.42
N ILE A 39 15.06 -3.96 32.05
CA ILE A 39 15.98 -3.62 30.95
C ILE A 39 17.38 -4.16 31.25
N LYS A 40 17.96 -3.83 32.42
CA LYS A 40 19.30 -4.32 32.79
C LYS A 40 19.40 -5.84 32.77
N PHE A 41 18.36 -6.53 33.26
CA PHE A 41 18.32 -7.99 33.24
C PHE A 41 18.35 -8.54 31.80
N LYS A 42 17.51 -7.98 30.91
CA LYS A 42 17.46 -8.37 29.48
C LYS A 42 18.79 -8.11 28.78
N ASP A 43 19.41 -6.96 29.03
CA ASP A 43 20.71 -6.59 28.49
C ASP A 43 21.78 -7.62 28.86
N GLU A 44 21.80 -8.04 30.13
CA GLU A 44 22.70 -9.11 30.56
C GLU A 44 22.40 -10.45 29.89
N MET A 45 21.13 -10.85 29.78
CA MET A 45 20.76 -12.12 29.14
C MET A 45 21.24 -12.17 27.69
N ILE A 46 21.02 -11.11 26.92
CA ILE A 46 21.47 -11.01 25.52
C ILE A 46 23.01 -11.07 25.45
N ARG A 47 23.70 -10.32 26.32
CA ARG A 47 25.17 -10.31 26.38
C ARG A 47 25.77 -11.67 26.76
N TYR A 48 25.08 -12.47 27.57
CA TYR A 48 25.53 -13.81 27.89
C TYR A 48 25.23 -14.80 26.76
N SER A 49 24.10 -14.64 26.06
CA SER A 49 23.75 -15.43 24.87
C SER A 49 24.82 -15.33 23.77
N SER A 50 25.45 -14.17 23.59
CA SER A 50 26.54 -14.00 22.62
C SER A 50 27.80 -14.82 22.91
N LYS A 51 27.95 -15.30 24.15
CA LYS A 51 29.13 -16.07 24.60
C LYS A 51 28.92 -17.57 24.53
N VAL A 52 27.70 -18.03 24.25
CA VAL A 52 27.37 -19.46 24.22
C VAL A 52 27.90 -20.07 22.92
N LYS A 53 28.62 -21.18 23.06
CA LYS A 53 29.09 -21.95 21.89
C LYS A 53 27.94 -22.80 21.36
N VAL A 54 27.48 -22.47 20.16
CA VAL A 54 26.41 -23.19 19.46
C VAL A 54 27.01 -24.04 18.34
N ASP A 55 27.00 -25.35 18.52
CA ASP A 55 27.52 -26.34 17.55
C ASP A 55 26.42 -27.28 17.02
N ASP A 56 25.22 -27.24 17.60
CA ASP A 56 24.09 -28.10 17.23
C ASP A 56 22.76 -27.35 17.25
N LEU A 57 21.72 -28.00 16.70
CA LEU A 57 20.37 -27.44 16.59
C LEU A 57 19.75 -27.13 17.96
N GLN A 58 20.06 -27.93 18.99
CA GLN A 58 19.53 -27.69 20.34
C GLN A 58 20.11 -26.41 20.95
N GLY A 59 21.42 -26.19 20.84
CA GLY A 59 22.09 -24.97 21.27
C GLY A 59 21.53 -23.75 20.53
N LEU A 60 21.30 -23.89 19.22
CA LEU A 60 20.70 -22.84 18.39
C LEU A 60 19.31 -22.47 18.88
N ILE A 61 18.43 -23.46 19.09
CA ILE A 61 17.06 -23.23 19.59
C ILE A 61 17.09 -22.53 20.96
N LEU A 62 17.98 -22.94 21.85
CA LEU A 62 18.07 -22.37 23.20
C LEU A 62 18.52 -20.91 23.18
N VAL A 63 19.59 -20.58 22.45
CA VAL A 63 20.12 -19.21 22.36
C VAL A 63 19.11 -18.29 21.67
N THR A 64 18.54 -18.73 20.55
CA THR A 64 17.55 -17.94 19.80
C THR A 64 16.27 -17.73 20.61
N SER A 65 15.83 -18.72 21.39
CA SER A 65 14.71 -18.58 22.33
C SER A 65 14.97 -17.49 23.37
N VAL A 66 16.16 -17.48 23.99
CA VAL A 66 16.50 -16.47 25.01
C VAL A 66 16.48 -15.07 24.42
N VAL A 67 17.08 -14.88 23.25
CA VAL A 67 17.09 -13.56 22.58
C VAL A 67 15.68 -13.15 22.15
N ALA A 68 14.90 -14.05 21.58
CA ALA A 68 13.51 -13.79 21.21
C ALA A 68 12.65 -13.40 22.44
N SER A 69 12.80 -14.10 23.56
CA SER A 69 12.08 -13.77 24.80
C SER A 69 12.57 -12.46 25.44
N ALA A 70 13.87 -12.19 25.42
CA ALA A 70 14.42 -10.95 25.96
C ALA A 70 13.96 -9.73 25.15
N THR A 71 13.81 -9.90 23.84
CA THR A 71 13.39 -8.83 22.91
C THR A 71 11.87 -8.65 22.82
N ASP A 72 11.07 -9.44 23.53
CA ASP A 72 9.62 -9.49 23.34
C ASP A 72 8.85 -8.19 23.68
N LYS A 73 9.46 -7.24 24.38
CA LYS A 73 8.85 -5.93 24.63
C LYS A 73 9.77 -4.84 24.15
N SER A 74 9.34 -4.14 23.10
CA SER A 74 10.07 -3.04 22.46
C SER A 74 10.46 -1.94 23.43
N GLU A 75 9.57 -1.61 24.36
CA GLU A 75 9.77 -0.55 25.35
C GLU A 75 10.71 -0.95 26.49
N GLU A 76 11.06 -2.23 26.63
CA GLU A 76 11.99 -2.78 27.62
C GLU A 76 13.33 -3.19 26.98
N LEU A 77 13.67 -2.64 25.81
CA LEU A 77 14.91 -2.89 25.07
C LEU A 77 15.75 -1.62 25.00
N SER A 78 16.96 -1.65 25.57
CA SER A 78 17.94 -0.57 25.39
C SER A 78 18.48 -0.54 23.95
N GLU A 79 19.03 0.60 23.52
CA GLU A 79 19.67 0.71 22.20
C GLU A 79 20.84 -0.27 22.08
N GLU A 80 21.65 -0.43 23.13
CA GLU A 80 22.74 -1.40 23.18
C GLU A 80 22.22 -2.84 22.98
N SER A 81 21.11 -3.18 23.63
CA SER A 81 20.49 -4.50 23.47
C SER A 81 19.91 -4.75 22.10
N GLN A 82 19.42 -3.73 21.41
CA GLN A 82 18.99 -3.88 20.02
C GLN A 82 20.18 -4.29 19.14
N TRP A 83 21.33 -3.61 19.25
CA TRP A 83 22.54 -3.95 18.50
C TRP A 83 23.08 -5.34 18.86
N ASN A 84 23.25 -5.61 20.15
CA ASN A 84 23.73 -6.91 20.62
C ASN A 84 22.79 -8.05 20.19
N SER A 85 21.48 -7.82 20.17
CA SER A 85 20.51 -8.82 19.71
C SER A 85 20.69 -9.12 18.23
N VAL A 86 20.85 -8.11 17.38
CA VAL A 86 21.08 -8.31 15.95
C VAL A 86 22.35 -9.10 15.70
N ASP A 87 23.45 -8.79 16.39
CA ASP A 87 24.71 -9.49 16.21
C ASP A 87 24.63 -10.96 16.67
N VAL A 88 23.92 -11.24 17.76
CA VAL A 88 23.64 -12.62 18.19
C VAL A 88 22.77 -13.35 17.17
N LEU A 89 21.68 -12.72 16.71
CA LEU A 89 20.77 -13.30 15.71
C LEU A 89 21.47 -13.55 14.38
N GLU A 90 22.40 -12.68 13.98
CA GLU A 90 23.23 -12.87 12.79
C GLU A 90 24.13 -14.08 12.91
N SER A 91 24.85 -14.20 14.03
CA SER A 91 25.67 -15.38 14.33
C SER A 91 24.84 -16.67 14.32
N MET A 92 23.64 -16.63 14.91
CA MET A 92 22.73 -17.78 14.95
C MET A 92 22.15 -18.10 13.58
N ALA A 93 21.79 -17.11 12.75
CA ALA A 93 21.29 -17.33 11.39
C ALA A 93 22.36 -17.96 10.49
N ASN A 94 23.62 -17.51 10.58
CA ASN A 94 24.73 -18.12 9.86
C ASN A 94 24.95 -19.59 10.27
N LYS A 95 24.84 -19.89 11.58
CA LYS A 95 24.91 -21.27 12.07
C LYS A 95 23.71 -22.10 11.62
N PHE A 96 22.53 -21.49 11.58
CA PHE A 96 21.31 -22.15 11.13
C PHE A 96 21.43 -22.63 9.68
N GLN A 97 21.95 -21.77 8.79
CA GLN A 97 22.21 -22.10 7.39
C GLN A 97 23.18 -23.29 7.23
N ASN A 98 24.22 -23.35 8.06
CA ASN A 98 25.17 -24.47 8.04
C ASN A 98 24.57 -25.78 8.56
N LEU A 99 23.64 -25.69 9.51
CA LEU A 99 22.98 -26.86 10.12
C LEU A 99 21.82 -27.38 9.25
N SER A 100 21.09 -26.50 8.57
CA SER A 100 19.89 -26.87 7.80
C SER A 100 20.22 -27.75 6.58
N GLY A 101 21.37 -27.54 5.94
CA GLY A 101 21.78 -28.27 4.74
C GLY A 101 22.09 -29.77 4.91
N GLY A 102 22.08 -30.32 6.14
CA GLY A 102 22.33 -31.75 6.39
C GLY A 102 21.52 -32.40 7.52
N ILE A 103 20.67 -31.63 8.23
CA ILE A 103 19.92 -32.10 9.42
C ILE A 103 18.40 -32.13 9.15
N SER A 104 17.92 -31.54 8.06
CA SER A 104 16.50 -31.45 7.67
C SER A 104 15.72 -32.75 7.86
N GLU A 105 16.25 -33.88 7.37
CA GLU A 105 15.58 -35.19 7.44
C GLU A 105 15.51 -35.77 8.86
N LYS A 106 16.38 -35.33 9.78
CA LYS A 106 16.52 -35.94 11.12
C LYS A 106 15.70 -35.24 12.20
N ASP A 107 15.46 -33.93 12.09
CA ASP A 107 14.65 -33.17 13.05
C ASP A 107 13.94 -31.97 12.38
N PRO A 108 12.89 -32.23 11.57
CA PRO A 108 12.12 -31.16 10.92
C PRO A 108 11.46 -30.22 11.92
N THR A 109 11.08 -30.74 13.10
CA THR A 109 10.46 -29.93 14.16
C THR A 109 11.42 -28.95 14.81
N GLY A 110 12.66 -29.37 15.04
CA GLY A 110 13.73 -28.53 15.57
C GLY A 110 14.11 -27.42 14.60
N VAL A 111 14.20 -27.73 13.30
CA VAL A 111 14.46 -26.73 12.26
C VAL A 111 13.37 -25.66 12.25
N LYS A 112 12.09 -26.06 12.22
CA LYS A 112 10.97 -25.12 12.29
C LYS A 112 10.99 -24.27 13.57
N LYS A 113 11.34 -24.86 14.70
CA LYS A 113 11.45 -24.14 15.97
C LYS A 113 12.60 -23.12 15.96
N ALA A 114 13.76 -23.48 15.40
CA ALA A 114 14.89 -22.57 15.26
C ALA A 114 14.55 -21.40 14.31
N GLY A 115 13.96 -21.69 13.15
CA GLY A 115 13.49 -20.67 12.19
C GLY A 115 12.48 -19.71 12.81
N ASN A 116 11.47 -20.23 13.51
CA ASN A 116 10.47 -19.41 14.23
C ASN A 116 11.11 -18.51 15.29
N ASN A 117 12.03 -19.04 16.10
CA ASN A 117 12.69 -18.24 17.14
C ASN A 117 13.56 -17.13 16.55
N LEU A 118 14.30 -17.43 15.47
CA LEU A 118 15.09 -16.43 14.75
C LEU A 118 14.17 -15.35 14.17
N LEU A 119 13.10 -15.74 13.48
CA LEU A 119 12.15 -14.80 12.89
C LEU A 119 11.47 -13.93 13.96
N LEU A 120 11.13 -14.51 15.12
CA LEU A 120 10.55 -13.79 16.25
C LEU A 120 11.54 -12.77 16.81
N GLY A 121 12.79 -13.17 17.06
CA GLY A 121 13.83 -12.26 17.55
C GLY A 121 14.12 -11.12 16.58
N ILE A 122 14.25 -11.43 15.28
CA ILE A 122 14.49 -10.41 14.25
C ILE A 122 13.28 -9.45 14.15
N GLY A 123 12.07 -10.01 14.15
CA GLY A 123 10.83 -9.24 14.13
C GLY A 123 10.69 -8.32 15.33
N ASN A 124 11.02 -8.80 16.53
CA ASN A 124 11.00 -8.01 17.77
C ASN A 124 11.94 -6.79 17.70
N VAL A 125 13.18 -6.99 17.23
CA VAL A 125 14.16 -5.90 17.14
C VAL A 125 13.79 -4.90 16.05
N LEU A 126 13.28 -5.38 14.91
CA LEU A 126 12.76 -4.53 13.84
C LEU A 126 11.57 -3.68 14.32
N ASP A 127 10.65 -4.28 15.08
CA ASP A 127 9.50 -3.61 15.67
C ASP A 127 9.93 -2.49 16.64
N ALA A 128 10.87 -2.80 17.54
CA ALA A 128 11.42 -1.82 18.48
C ALA A 128 12.09 -0.62 17.77
N SER A 129 12.85 -0.88 16.70
CA SER A 129 13.48 0.17 15.91
C SER A 129 12.46 1.05 15.16
N ALA A 130 11.40 0.46 14.62
CA ALA A 130 10.36 1.18 13.91
C ALA A 130 9.51 2.07 14.85
N VAL A 131 9.10 1.54 16.01
CA VAL A 131 8.30 2.26 17.01
C VAL A 131 9.03 3.50 17.51
N ASN A 132 10.33 3.38 17.82
CA ASN A 132 11.14 4.52 18.27
C ASN A 132 11.15 5.65 17.23
N PHE A 133 11.16 5.33 15.94
CA PHE A 133 11.17 6.35 14.89
C PHE A 133 9.80 7.05 14.74
N GLU A 134 8.69 6.32 14.88
CA GLU A 134 7.35 6.89 14.78
C GLU A 134 7.01 7.83 15.96
N THR A 135 7.44 7.50 17.18
CA THR A 135 7.29 8.38 18.35
C THR A 135 8.07 9.68 18.19
N HIS A 136 9.30 9.63 17.68
CA HIS A 136 10.09 10.84 17.41
C HIS A 136 9.44 11.74 16.34
N GLN A 137 8.81 11.18 15.30
CA GLN A 137 8.07 11.98 14.31
C GLN A 137 6.81 12.66 14.87
N GLN A 138 6.18 12.11 15.91
CA GLN A 138 5.04 12.78 16.58
C GLN A 138 5.50 13.90 17.52
N ASP A 139 6.66 13.75 18.15
CA ASP A 139 7.26 14.78 19.00
C ASP A 139 7.86 15.96 18.20
N GLU A 140 8.19 15.80 16.91
CA GLU A 140 8.54 16.90 15.98
C GLU A 140 7.45 17.98 15.92
N THR A 141 6.19 17.66 16.20
CA THR A 141 5.10 18.64 16.25
C THR A 141 5.10 19.51 17.52
N ASN A 142 5.80 19.10 18.59
CA ASN A 142 5.76 19.76 19.92
C ASN A 142 7.13 20.12 20.53
N LYS A 143 8.27 19.62 20.02
CA LYS A 143 9.61 20.06 20.42
C LYS A 143 10.53 20.28 19.22
N LYS A 144 11.35 21.33 19.30
CA LYS A 144 12.45 21.58 18.35
C LYS A 144 13.56 20.53 18.58
N GLU A 145 13.39 19.33 18.04
CA GLU A 145 14.53 18.43 17.83
C GLU A 145 15.52 19.10 16.86
N THR A 146 16.81 18.93 17.11
CA THR A 146 17.83 19.47 16.20
C THR A 146 17.89 18.62 14.93
N HIS A 147 18.11 19.26 13.78
CA HIS A 147 18.18 18.59 12.48
C HIS A 147 19.24 17.47 12.41
N ASP A 148 20.21 17.45 13.33
CA ASP A 148 21.23 16.42 13.42
C ASP A 148 20.74 15.16 14.17
N GLU A 149 19.88 15.28 15.19
CA GLU A 149 19.32 14.14 15.92
C GLU A 149 18.34 13.31 15.07
N SER A 150 17.46 13.97 14.31
CA SER A 150 16.52 13.26 13.42
C SER A 150 17.23 12.49 12.30
N LYS A 151 18.34 13.05 11.78
CA LYS A 151 19.21 12.38 10.80
C LYS A 151 19.94 11.17 11.39
N VAL A 152 20.43 11.28 12.61
CA VAL A 152 21.10 10.17 13.31
C VAL A 152 20.11 9.02 13.54
N ASN A 153 18.90 9.32 14.00
CA ASN A 153 17.85 8.33 14.21
C ASN A 153 17.42 7.65 12.89
N ALA A 154 17.20 8.42 11.82
CA ALA A 154 16.90 7.87 10.49
C ALA A 154 18.00 6.92 9.98
N THR A 155 19.28 7.29 10.19
CA THR A 155 20.43 6.47 9.78
C THR A 155 20.49 5.16 10.55
N LYS A 156 20.24 5.19 11.87
CA LYS A 156 20.20 3.98 12.71
C LYS A 156 19.07 3.04 12.26
N THR A 157 17.84 3.54 12.12
CA THR A 157 16.69 2.75 11.66
C THR A 157 16.95 2.11 10.31
N LYS A 158 17.59 2.86 9.39
CA LYS A 158 18.02 2.33 8.08
C LYS A 158 18.98 1.16 8.20
N VAL A 159 20.03 1.27 9.03
CA VAL A 159 21.00 0.17 9.20
C VAL A 159 20.33 -1.05 9.84
N PHE A 160 19.50 -0.84 10.87
CA PHE A 160 18.77 -1.93 11.53
C PHE A 160 17.88 -2.69 10.59
N ALA A 161 17.04 -2.00 9.81
CA ALA A 161 16.15 -2.67 8.88
C ALA A 161 16.90 -3.39 7.77
N LYS A 162 17.99 -2.81 7.23
CA LYS A 162 18.83 -3.49 6.24
C LYS A 162 19.42 -4.79 6.80
N LYS A 163 19.99 -4.75 8.02
CA LYS A 163 20.50 -5.95 8.69
C LYS A 163 19.38 -6.97 8.92
N ALA A 164 18.25 -6.55 9.49
CA ALA A 164 17.10 -7.40 9.74
C ALA A 164 16.60 -8.07 8.45
N TRP A 165 16.51 -7.34 7.34
CA TRP A 165 16.08 -7.86 6.05
C TRP A 165 16.99 -8.98 5.54
N VAL A 166 18.31 -8.77 5.61
CA VAL A 166 19.31 -9.80 5.26
C VAL A 166 19.13 -11.05 6.13
N LEU A 167 18.91 -10.88 7.43
CA LEU A 167 18.70 -12.01 8.34
C LEU A 167 17.39 -12.75 8.05
N ILE A 168 16.30 -12.03 7.75
CA ILE A 168 15.02 -12.63 7.36
C ILE A 168 15.20 -13.48 6.10
N SER A 169 15.92 -12.99 5.09
CA SER A 169 16.23 -13.78 3.88
C SER A 169 17.03 -15.02 4.24
N LYS A 170 18.11 -14.91 5.01
CA LYS A 170 18.93 -16.07 5.41
C LYS A 170 18.14 -17.14 6.14
N VAL A 171 17.23 -16.74 7.03
CA VAL A 171 16.33 -17.67 7.73
C VAL A 171 15.38 -18.34 6.71
N GLY A 172 14.79 -17.56 5.81
CA GLY A 172 13.95 -18.07 4.71
C GLY A 172 14.67 -19.10 3.84
N ASP A 173 15.88 -18.78 3.39
CA ASP A 173 16.73 -19.65 2.56
C ASP A 173 17.09 -20.95 3.29
N SER A 174 17.44 -20.85 4.57
CA SER A 174 17.76 -22.01 5.40
C SER A 174 16.53 -22.93 5.57
N MET A 175 15.34 -22.36 5.75
CA MET A 175 14.10 -23.12 5.84
C MET A 175 13.70 -23.72 4.47
N LEU A 176 13.83 -22.97 3.37
CA LEU A 176 13.53 -23.47 2.01
C LEU A 176 14.46 -24.62 1.61
N SER A 177 15.72 -24.61 2.06
CA SER A 177 16.66 -25.71 1.82
C SER A 177 16.18 -27.05 2.40
N THR A 178 15.21 -27.02 3.31
CA THR A 178 14.61 -28.22 3.92
C THR A 178 13.38 -28.75 3.18
N GLN A 179 12.85 -28.01 2.18
CA GLN A 179 11.67 -28.40 1.42
C GLN A 179 12.02 -29.15 0.14
N GLU A 180 11.20 -30.13 -0.21
CA GLU A 180 11.17 -30.76 -1.53
C GLU A 180 10.24 -30.00 -2.48
N VAL A 181 10.38 -30.25 -3.78
CA VAL A 181 9.55 -29.59 -4.80
C VAL A 181 8.11 -30.11 -4.72
N GLY A 182 7.17 -29.19 -4.50
CA GLY A 182 5.75 -29.54 -4.39
C GLY A 182 5.28 -29.85 -2.96
N ASP A 183 6.17 -29.74 -1.97
CA ASP A 183 5.76 -29.74 -0.56
C ASP A 183 4.72 -28.66 -0.27
N GLU A 184 3.90 -28.90 0.76
CA GLU A 184 3.01 -27.86 1.24
C GLU A 184 3.79 -26.64 1.75
N PRO A 185 3.27 -25.42 1.54
CA PRO A 185 3.99 -24.20 1.89
C PRO A 185 4.25 -24.11 3.39
N LEU A 186 5.48 -23.76 3.75
CA LEU A 186 5.87 -23.59 5.13
C LEU A 186 5.50 -22.19 5.63
N GLU A 187 4.71 -22.14 6.69
CA GLU A 187 4.30 -20.89 7.32
C GLU A 187 4.89 -20.74 8.73
N MET A 188 5.33 -19.52 9.00
CA MET A 188 5.86 -19.06 10.28
C MET A 188 5.18 -17.74 10.63
N GLU A 189 4.54 -17.69 11.81
CA GLU A 189 3.84 -16.50 12.28
C GLU A 189 4.42 -16.01 13.60
N THR A 190 4.77 -14.73 13.63
CA THR A 190 5.18 -13.99 14.81
C THR A 190 4.30 -12.75 14.95
N LYS A 191 4.39 -12.03 16.07
CA LYS A 191 3.60 -10.81 16.28
C LYS A 191 3.93 -9.66 15.29
N ALA A 192 5.15 -9.65 14.73
CA ALA A 192 5.64 -8.58 13.87
C ALA A 192 5.75 -9.00 12.39
N ILE A 193 6.15 -10.25 12.14
CA ILE A 193 6.39 -10.79 10.80
C ILE A 193 5.64 -12.12 10.65
N THR A 194 4.91 -12.26 9.55
CA THR A 194 4.50 -13.57 9.03
C THR A 194 5.32 -13.87 7.80
N MET A 195 5.84 -15.09 7.70
CA MET A 195 6.59 -15.57 6.56
C MET A 195 5.91 -16.81 5.99
N ARG A 196 5.80 -16.87 4.67
CA ARG A 196 5.36 -18.04 3.92
C ARG A 196 6.43 -18.39 2.89
N LEU A 197 6.88 -19.63 2.92
CA LEU A 197 7.90 -20.17 2.06
C LEU A 197 7.30 -21.28 1.21
N ASN A 198 7.64 -21.33 -0.08
CA ASN A 198 7.12 -22.35 -0.95
C ASN A 198 8.11 -22.70 -2.06
N ARG A 199 8.40 -23.99 -2.24
CA ARG A 199 9.23 -24.51 -3.33
C ARG A 199 8.36 -25.23 -4.35
N GLN A 200 8.31 -24.69 -5.56
CA GLN A 200 7.40 -25.18 -6.61
C GLN A 200 8.12 -25.42 -7.93
N LEU A 201 7.47 -26.15 -8.83
CA LEU A 201 7.86 -26.15 -10.23
C LEU A 201 7.53 -24.77 -10.84
N PRO A 202 8.38 -24.25 -11.74
CA PRO A 202 8.10 -22.98 -12.42
C PRO A 202 6.73 -22.95 -13.11
N SER A 203 6.29 -24.09 -13.66
CA SER A 203 5.01 -24.21 -14.36
C SER A 203 3.77 -24.07 -13.46
N THR A 204 3.90 -24.33 -12.16
CA THR A 204 2.75 -24.37 -11.23
C THR A 204 2.63 -23.12 -10.36
N ILE A 205 3.58 -22.18 -10.46
CA ILE A 205 3.62 -20.98 -9.59
C ILE A 205 2.35 -20.11 -9.70
N SER A 206 1.68 -20.16 -10.85
CA SER A 206 0.48 -19.36 -11.15
C SER A 206 -0.84 -20.14 -11.00
N ASP A 207 -0.79 -21.43 -10.65
CA ASP A 207 -1.98 -22.29 -10.55
C ASP A 207 -2.93 -21.82 -9.46
N LYS A 208 -2.35 -21.35 -8.35
CA LYS A 208 -3.10 -20.88 -7.18
C LYS A 208 -2.50 -19.57 -6.68
N PRO A 209 -3.35 -18.60 -6.33
CA PRO A 209 -2.88 -17.38 -5.69
C PRO A 209 -2.19 -17.67 -4.36
N ALA A 210 -1.02 -17.06 -4.15
CA ALA A 210 -0.29 -17.17 -2.92
C ALA A 210 -0.92 -16.27 -1.85
N LYS A 211 -1.30 -16.85 -0.71
CA LYS A 211 -1.98 -16.13 0.38
C LYS A 211 -1.05 -15.97 1.57
N ILE A 212 -1.07 -14.81 2.20
CA ILE A 212 -0.36 -14.55 3.45
C ILE A 212 -1.21 -13.62 4.33
N LYS A 213 -1.60 -14.10 5.51
CA LYS A 213 -2.62 -13.43 6.35
C LYS A 213 -3.88 -13.07 5.53
N ASP A 214 -4.29 -11.82 5.60
CA ASP A 214 -5.45 -11.27 4.88
C ASP A 214 -5.11 -10.81 3.45
N SER A 215 -3.90 -11.10 2.97
CA SER A 215 -3.43 -10.66 1.67
C SER A 215 -3.25 -11.81 0.69
N LYS A 216 -3.40 -11.50 -0.59
CA LYS A 216 -3.38 -12.49 -1.68
C LYS A 216 -2.65 -11.94 -2.89
N VAL A 217 -1.76 -12.74 -3.46
CA VAL A 217 -0.98 -12.44 -4.64
C VAL A 217 -1.38 -13.41 -5.75
N THR A 218 -1.73 -12.90 -6.91
CA THR A 218 -1.95 -13.70 -8.12
C THR A 218 -0.82 -13.40 -9.10
N PHE A 219 -0.06 -14.42 -9.48
CA PHE A 219 0.97 -14.28 -10.50
C PHE A 219 0.37 -14.42 -11.91
N PRO A 220 0.88 -13.68 -12.91
CA PRO A 220 0.55 -13.93 -14.32
C PRO A 220 1.10 -15.30 -14.76
N PRO A 221 0.76 -15.80 -15.96
CA PRO A 221 1.28 -17.07 -16.46
C PRO A 221 2.83 -17.16 -16.35
N PRO A 222 3.40 -18.33 -16.05
CA PRO A 222 4.84 -18.48 -15.80
C PRO A 222 5.74 -17.91 -16.91
N GLU A 223 5.33 -18.02 -18.18
CA GLU A 223 6.06 -17.50 -19.33
C GLU A 223 6.08 -15.97 -19.36
N LYS A 224 5.07 -15.34 -18.78
CA LYS A 224 4.99 -13.88 -18.63
C LYS A 224 5.75 -13.40 -17.41
N LEU A 225 5.74 -14.18 -16.32
CA LEU A 225 6.40 -13.84 -15.07
C LEU A 225 7.93 -13.99 -15.15
N MET A 226 8.41 -15.10 -15.70
CA MET A 226 9.81 -15.51 -15.66
C MET A 226 10.46 -15.61 -17.05
N GLY A 227 9.69 -15.39 -18.13
CA GLY A 227 10.20 -15.45 -19.49
C GLY A 227 10.79 -16.81 -19.87
N SER A 228 11.84 -16.79 -20.70
CA SER A 228 12.54 -18.01 -21.11
C SER A 228 13.35 -18.68 -20.00
N GLN A 229 13.65 -17.95 -18.91
CA GLN A 229 14.39 -18.49 -17.75
C GLN A 229 13.57 -19.57 -17.03
N ALA A 230 12.24 -19.50 -17.09
CA ALA A 230 11.32 -20.47 -16.50
C ALA A 230 11.59 -21.92 -16.92
N MET A 231 11.98 -22.15 -18.17
CA MET A 231 12.10 -23.49 -18.75
C MET A 231 13.35 -24.26 -18.32
N GLY A 232 14.34 -23.58 -17.74
CA GLY A 232 15.62 -24.18 -17.33
C GLY A 232 15.77 -24.43 -15.83
N MET A 233 14.85 -23.93 -15.01
CA MET A 233 14.94 -24.01 -13.55
C MET A 233 14.36 -25.32 -13.03
N ALA A 234 15.08 -26.02 -12.16
CA ALA A 234 14.58 -27.22 -11.50
C ALA A 234 13.39 -26.91 -10.57
N HIS A 235 13.45 -25.77 -9.89
CA HIS A 235 12.40 -25.24 -9.03
C HIS A 235 12.50 -23.72 -8.94
N VAL A 236 11.42 -23.13 -8.44
CA VAL A 236 11.36 -21.72 -8.05
C VAL A 236 10.91 -21.65 -6.59
N ASP A 237 11.69 -20.92 -5.80
CA ASP A 237 11.41 -20.67 -4.40
C ASP A 237 10.68 -19.32 -4.28
N THR A 238 9.56 -19.32 -3.55
CA THR A 238 8.79 -18.12 -3.23
C THR A 238 8.95 -17.83 -1.75
N GLN A 239 9.47 -16.67 -1.41
CA GLN A 239 9.53 -16.16 -0.04
C GLN A 239 8.62 -14.95 0.09
N MET A 240 7.53 -15.10 0.84
CA MET A 240 6.57 -14.03 1.11
C MET A 240 6.66 -13.58 2.55
N LEU A 241 6.60 -12.26 2.77
CA LEU A 241 6.58 -11.63 4.08
C LEU A 241 5.36 -10.74 4.21
N SER A 242 4.74 -10.75 5.39
CA SER A 242 3.78 -9.74 5.83
C SER A 242 4.31 -9.13 7.12
N LEU A 243 4.68 -7.86 7.05
CA LEU A 243 5.21 -7.08 8.17
C LEU A 243 4.12 -6.15 8.70
N LYS A 244 3.93 -6.18 10.02
CA LYS A 244 2.93 -5.34 10.71
C LYS A 244 3.26 -3.85 10.60
N HIS A 245 4.54 -3.50 10.74
CA HIS A 245 5.03 -2.13 10.61
C HIS A 245 5.92 -1.99 9.38
N ASN A 246 6.04 -0.77 8.89
CA ASN A 246 6.86 -0.45 7.72
C ASN A 246 8.35 -0.53 8.10
N PRO A 247 9.12 -1.50 7.56
CA PRO A 247 10.55 -1.61 7.86
C PRO A 247 11.36 -0.49 7.23
N PHE A 248 10.84 0.22 6.23
CA PHE A 248 11.51 1.30 5.50
C PHE A 248 10.95 2.67 5.87
N SER A 249 10.76 2.91 7.17
CA SER A 249 10.07 4.10 7.70
C SER A 249 10.93 5.38 7.69
N TRP A 250 12.26 5.26 7.57
CA TRP A 250 13.18 6.41 7.66
C TRP A 250 13.05 7.44 6.54
N ASP A 251 12.53 7.06 5.37
CA ASP A 251 12.32 8.01 4.28
C ASP A 251 10.95 8.71 4.40
N LYS A 252 10.89 9.98 4.03
CA LYS A 252 9.67 10.79 4.10
C LYS A 252 8.50 10.21 3.31
N SER A 253 8.76 9.44 2.25
CA SER A 253 7.74 8.76 1.45
C SER A 253 6.97 7.70 2.24
N ALA A 254 7.54 7.18 3.33
CA ALA A 254 6.87 6.21 4.19
C ALA A 254 5.64 6.78 4.92
N LYS A 255 5.52 8.12 5.04
CA LYS A 255 4.41 8.78 5.75
C LYS A 255 3.03 8.39 5.21
N THR A 256 2.93 8.05 3.92
CA THR A 256 1.68 7.67 3.25
C THR A 256 1.38 6.17 3.33
N VAL A 257 2.38 5.34 3.64
CA VAL A 257 2.26 3.89 3.83
C VAL A 257 1.66 3.62 5.20
N LYS A 258 0.37 3.26 5.23
CA LYS A 258 -0.38 2.99 6.47
C LYS A 258 -0.92 1.56 6.56
N SER A 259 -0.70 0.74 5.54
CA SER A 259 -1.03 -0.68 5.56
C SER A 259 0.12 -1.48 6.16
N ALA A 260 -0.13 -2.76 6.43
CA ALA A 260 0.95 -3.74 6.51
C ALA A 260 1.78 -3.71 5.21
N VAL A 261 3.06 -4.04 5.32
CA VAL A 261 3.97 -4.16 4.18
C VAL A 261 4.07 -5.63 3.77
N ILE A 262 3.93 -5.89 2.47
CA ILE A 262 4.12 -7.23 1.91
C ILE A 262 5.39 -7.21 1.06
N SER A 263 6.21 -8.25 1.19
CA SER A 263 7.34 -8.53 0.30
C SER A 263 7.17 -9.91 -0.32
N ILE A 264 7.65 -10.05 -1.55
CA ILE A 264 7.58 -11.27 -2.35
C ILE A 264 8.88 -11.36 -3.11
N ASP A 265 9.68 -12.36 -2.77
CA ASP A 265 10.92 -12.66 -3.46
C ASP A 265 10.75 -13.99 -4.19
N LEU A 266 11.09 -14.02 -5.48
CA LEU A 266 11.20 -15.25 -6.26
C LEU A 266 12.67 -15.57 -6.43
N LYS A 267 13.07 -16.81 -6.14
CA LYS A 267 14.46 -17.25 -6.23
C LYS A 267 14.58 -18.46 -7.14
N ASN A 268 15.68 -18.53 -7.89
CA ASN A 268 15.98 -19.67 -8.75
C ASN A 268 16.49 -20.87 -7.94
N ASP A 269 16.79 -21.97 -8.62
CA ASP A 269 17.29 -23.21 -8.04
C ASP A 269 18.71 -23.11 -7.43
N LYS A 270 19.39 -21.97 -7.60
CA LYS A 270 20.65 -21.63 -6.93
C LYS A 270 20.45 -20.74 -5.69
N GLY A 271 19.21 -20.36 -5.39
CA GLY A 271 18.88 -19.41 -4.32
C GLY A 271 19.13 -17.95 -4.69
N GLU A 272 19.40 -17.63 -5.96
CA GLU A 272 19.58 -16.25 -6.43
C GLU A 272 18.23 -15.61 -6.72
N LEU A 273 18.09 -14.32 -6.39
CA LEU A 273 16.86 -13.55 -6.64
C LEU A 273 16.60 -13.43 -8.16
N LEU A 274 15.38 -13.74 -8.57
CA LEU A 274 14.90 -13.54 -9.94
C LEU A 274 14.54 -12.07 -10.15
N ASP A 275 15.14 -11.45 -11.16
CA ASP A 275 14.75 -10.12 -11.62
C ASP A 275 13.47 -10.21 -12.45
N VAL A 276 12.38 -9.70 -11.89
CA VAL A 276 11.06 -9.70 -12.51
C VAL A 276 10.69 -8.25 -12.85
N SER A 277 10.86 -7.89 -14.12
CA SER A 277 10.57 -6.55 -14.64
C SER A 277 10.02 -6.58 -16.06
N GLY A 278 9.39 -5.48 -16.48
CA GLY A 278 8.87 -5.29 -17.84
C GLY A 278 7.76 -6.26 -18.23
N LEU A 279 6.91 -6.67 -17.28
CA LEU A 279 5.88 -7.69 -17.49
C LEU A 279 4.83 -7.21 -18.51
N SER A 280 4.41 -8.09 -19.43
CA SER A 280 3.27 -7.77 -20.31
C SER A 280 1.92 -7.93 -19.62
N GLU A 281 1.89 -8.70 -18.52
CA GLU A 281 0.71 -8.96 -17.68
C GLU A 281 1.07 -8.67 -16.23
N GLU A 282 0.18 -7.99 -15.51
CA GLU A 282 0.45 -7.44 -14.19
C GLU A 282 0.40 -8.51 -13.09
N ILE A 283 1.18 -8.35 -12.01
CA ILE A 283 1.01 -9.13 -10.78
C ILE A 283 -0.13 -8.49 -9.98
N GLU A 284 -1.14 -9.29 -9.58
CA GLU A 284 -2.26 -8.79 -8.79
C GLU A 284 -1.96 -8.93 -7.29
N LEU A 285 -2.04 -7.82 -6.56
CA LEU A 285 -1.85 -7.73 -5.12
C LEU A 285 -3.14 -7.31 -4.45
N ASN A 286 -3.73 -8.18 -3.64
CA ASN A 286 -4.85 -7.85 -2.77
C ASN A 286 -4.31 -7.66 -1.37
N ILE A 287 -4.19 -6.39 -0.95
CA ILE A 287 -3.69 -6.03 0.37
C ILE A 287 -4.87 -5.48 1.16
N LYS A 288 -5.19 -6.11 2.28
CA LYS A 288 -6.21 -5.58 3.18
C LYS A 288 -5.71 -4.29 3.80
N THR A 289 -6.57 -3.27 3.78
CA THR A 289 -6.34 -2.02 4.50
C THR A 289 -7.26 -1.99 5.71
N ASP A 290 -6.69 -1.79 6.90
CA ASP A 290 -7.46 -1.62 8.13
C ASP A 290 -8.09 -0.21 8.23
N ARG A 291 -7.94 0.62 7.20
CA ARG A 291 -8.67 1.88 7.12
C ARG A 291 -10.15 1.53 7.01
N PRO A 292 -11.01 1.97 7.96
CA PRO A 292 -12.40 2.15 7.63
C PRO A 292 -12.39 3.17 6.49
N GLN A 293 -12.66 2.71 5.28
CA GLN A 293 -12.96 3.63 4.21
C GLN A 293 -14.17 4.39 4.72
N GLN A 294 -13.97 5.64 5.10
CA GLN A 294 -15.07 6.48 5.53
C GLN A 294 -16.00 6.49 4.33
N ASP A 295 -17.11 5.76 4.42
CA ASP A 295 -18.10 5.66 3.36
C ASP A 295 -18.49 7.09 3.04
N GLN A 296 -17.88 7.63 1.98
CA GLN A 296 -18.24 8.95 1.53
C GLN A 296 -19.66 8.78 1.03
N VAL A 297 -20.62 9.29 1.82
CA VAL A 297 -22.03 9.25 1.47
C VAL A 297 -22.13 9.70 0.02
N PRO A 298 -22.59 8.82 -0.89
CA PRO A 298 -22.57 9.14 -2.30
C PRO A 298 -23.32 10.44 -2.55
N VAL A 299 -22.65 11.40 -3.19
CA VAL A 299 -23.22 12.71 -3.47
C VAL A 299 -24.25 12.54 -4.57
N ARG A 300 -25.52 12.74 -4.23
CA ARG A 300 -26.60 12.79 -5.22
C ARG A 300 -26.65 14.17 -5.83
N SER A 301 -26.56 14.25 -7.16
CA SER A 301 -26.66 15.51 -7.88
C SER A 301 -27.28 15.30 -9.26
N PHE A 302 -27.38 16.36 -10.05
CA PHE A 302 -27.91 16.31 -11.40
C PHE A 302 -27.13 17.24 -12.33
N VAL A 303 -27.18 16.91 -13.62
CA VAL A 303 -26.64 17.73 -14.70
C VAL A 303 -27.76 18.13 -15.65
N LYS A 304 -27.71 19.38 -16.12
CA LYS A 304 -28.56 19.89 -17.19
C LYS A 304 -27.89 19.68 -18.55
N PRO A 305 -28.63 19.65 -19.66
CA PRO A 305 -28.05 19.73 -20.99
C PRO A 305 -27.09 20.93 -21.08
N SER A 306 -25.85 20.67 -21.50
CA SER A 306 -24.81 21.68 -21.49
C SER A 306 -25.14 22.83 -22.43
N VAL A 307 -25.03 24.06 -21.94
CA VAL A 307 -25.18 25.29 -22.74
C VAL A 307 -23.86 26.02 -22.67
N ASN A 308 -23.20 26.22 -23.82
CA ASN A 308 -21.87 26.83 -23.92
C ASN A 308 -20.82 26.13 -23.04
N GLY A 309 -20.83 24.80 -23.00
CA GLY A 309 -19.89 24.03 -22.18
C GLY A 309 -20.12 24.15 -20.66
N SER A 310 -21.33 24.47 -20.20
CA SER A 310 -21.67 24.45 -18.77
C SER A 310 -21.49 23.05 -18.17
N MET A 311 -20.95 22.99 -16.94
CA MET A 311 -20.65 21.75 -16.21
C MET A 311 -21.06 21.88 -14.74
N ARG A 312 -21.47 20.77 -14.13
CA ARG A 312 -21.64 20.68 -12.67
C ARG A 312 -20.29 20.35 -12.04
N ASN A 313 -19.81 21.22 -11.16
CA ASN A 313 -18.47 21.12 -10.59
C ASN A 313 -18.48 20.55 -9.18
N HIS A 314 -17.53 19.66 -8.90
CA HIS A 314 -17.20 19.13 -7.59
C HIS A 314 -15.73 19.42 -7.28
N ARG A 315 -15.33 19.28 -6.01
CA ARG A 315 -13.96 19.49 -5.56
C ARG A 315 -13.45 18.27 -4.80
N VAL A 316 -12.18 17.97 -4.97
CA VAL A 316 -11.47 16.93 -4.24
C VAL A 316 -10.05 17.39 -3.93
N MET A 317 -9.47 16.87 -2.85
CA MET A 317 -8.11 17.17 -2.44
C MET A 317 -7.27 15.91 -2.52
N ILE A 318 -6.28 15.88 -3.41
CA ILE A 318 -5.30 14.80 -3.51
C ILE A 318 -4.21 15.08 -2.48
N SER A 319 -4.14 14.25 -1.43
CA SER A 319 -3.31 14.56 -0.24
C SER A 319 -1.81 14.33 -0.44
N SER A 320 -1.40 13.44 -1.35
CA SER A 320 0.01 13.10 -1.56
C SER A 320 0.28 12.60 -2.96
N GLU A 321 1.55 12.61 -3.35
CA GLU A 321 2.06 11.96 -4.57
C GLU A 321 1.81 10.43 -4.49
N GLY A 322 1.58 9.81 -5.65
CA GLY A 322 1.27 8.37 -5.75
C GLY A 322 -0.13 7.95 -5.29
N MET A 323 -0.98 8.90 -4.87
CA MET A 323 -2.40 8.63 -4.62
C MET A 323 -3.16 8.53 -5.96
N VAL A 324 -3.98 7.49 -6.06
CA VAL A 324 -4.94 7.28 -7.14
C VAL A 324 -6.33 7.63 -6.65
N LEU A 325 -6.93 8.61 -7.31
CA LEU A 325 -8.31 9.03 -7.14
C LEU A 325 -9.24 8.09 -7.94
N SER A 326 -10.19 7.48 -7.25
CA SER A 326 -11.24 6.64 -7.81
C SER A 326 -12.57 7.39 -7.76
N VAL A 327 -13.09 7.78 -8.93
CA VAL A 327 -14.30 8.57 -9.10
C VAL A 327 -15.37 7.72 -9.78
N LYS A 328 -16.37 7.30 -9.01
CA LYS A 328 -17.50 6.53 -9.52
C LYS A 328 -18.67 7.47 -9.82
N VAL A 329 -19.09 7.52 -11.07
CA VAL A 329 -20.23 8.34 -11.55
C VAL A 329 -21.29 7.42 -12.11
N VAL A 330 -22.44 7.32 -11.43
CA VAL A 330 -23.55 6.45 -11.85
C VAL A 330 -24.74 7.30 -12.27
N PRO A 331 -25.02 7.45 -13.58
CA PRO A 331 -26.20 8.16 -14.09
C PRO A 331 -27.46 7.30 -13.90
N SER A 332 -28.59 7.91 -13.53
CA SER A 332 -29.83 7.21 -13.19
C SER A 332 -30.50 6.47 -14.36
N ASN A 333 -30.21 6.90 -15.59
CA ASN A 333 -30.80 6.35 -16.82
C ASN A 333 -29.74 5.79 -17.77
N GLY A 334 -28.51 5.55 -17.29
CA GLY A 334 -27.41 5.02 -18.11
C GLY A 334 -26.87 5.96 -19.18
N THR A 335 -27.28 7.23 -19.20
CA THR A 335 -26.83 8.24 -20.17
C THR A 335 -25.33 8.47 -20.03
N LYS A 336 -24.63 8.58 -21.17
CA LYS A 336 -23.22 8.95 -21.19
C LYS A 336 -22.99 10.38 -20.72
N LEU A 337 -22.16 10.55 -19.70
CA LEU A 337 -21.71 11.82 -19.16
C LEU A 337 -20.22 12.00 -19.46
N GLN A 338 -19.83 13.25 -19.75
CA GLN A 338 -18.42 13.63 -19.86
C GLN A 338 -17.93 14.14 -18.51
N VAL A 339 -16.80 13.62 -18.05
CA VAL A 339 -16.18 13.96 -16.76
C VAL A 339 -14.80 14.57 -17.03
N TYR A 340 -14.64 15.83 -16.63
CA TYR A 340 -13.42 16.61 -16.80
C TYR A 340 -12.72 16.82 -15.47
N PHE A 341 -11.39 16.87 -15.49
CA PHE A 341 -10.56 17.12 -14.32
C PHE A 341 -9.64 18.31 -14.56
N ARG A 342 -9.44 19.12 -13.52
CA ARG A 342 -8.46 20.21 -13.57
C ARG A 342 -7.92 20.61 -12.20
N HIS A 343 -6.62 20.88 -12.11
CA HIS A 343 -5.93 21.38 -10.93
C HIS A 343 -6.23 22.88 -10.66
N LEU A 344 -6.51 23.23 -9.40
CA LEU A 344 -6.80 24.59 -8.85
C LEU A 344 -7.98 25.38 -9.44
N ARG A 345 -8.44 25.04 -10.64
CA ARG A 345 -9.47 25.77 -11.37
C ARG A 345 -10.54 24.80 -11.89
N ARG A 346 -11.76 25.32 -12.06
CA ARG A 346 -12.85 24.55 -12.67
C ARG A 346 -12.49 24.23 -14.13
N PRO A 347 -12.66 22.98 -14.59
CA PRO A 347 -12.42 22.61 -15.97
C PRO A 347 -13.41 23.30 -16.92
N THR A 348 -12.99 23.44 -18.18
CA THR A 348 -13.85 23.86 -19.29
C THR A 348 -13.61 22.93 -20.47
N ILE A 349 -14.48 22.98 -21.49
CA ILE A 349 -14.33 22.17 -22.71
C ILE A 349 -13.02 22.40 -23.47
N LYS A 350 -12.33 23.53 -23.24
CA LYS A 350 -11.06 23.88 -23.91
C LYS A 350 -9.84 23.75 -23.01
N ASP A 351 -10.05 23.67 -21.70
CA ASP A 351 -9.01 23.86 -20.71
C ASP A 351 -9.29 22.94 -19.53
N TYR A 352 -8.67 21.76 -19.60
CA TYR A 352 -8.80 20.62 -18.71
C TYR A 352 -7.49 19.81 -18.75
N ASP A 353 -7.23 19.06 -17.68
CA ASP A 353 -6.03 18.21 -17.59
C ASP A 353 -6.34 16.79 -18.08
N TYR A 354 -7.55 16.29 -17.79
CA TYR A 354 -8.01 14.97 -18.23
C TYR A 354 -9.52 14.96 -18.48
N MET A 355 -9.98 14.12 -19.40
CA MET A 355 -11.39 13.92 -19.73
C MET A 355 -11.68 12.46 -20.05
N ALA A 356 -12.79 11.95 -19.54
CA ALA A 356 -13.32 10.62 -19.86
C ALA A 356 -14.85 10.62 -19.96
N GLU A 357 -15.40 9.61 -20.64
CA GLU A 357 -16.85 9.37 -20.72
C GLU A 357 -17.26 8.21 -19.80
N VAL A 358 -18.40 8.36 -19.14
CA VAL A 358 -18.96 7.36 -18.22
C VAL A 358 -20.44 7.16 -18.53
N PRO A 359 -20.97 5.92 -18.63
CA PRO A 359 -20.24 4.65 -18.49
C PRO A 359 -19.39 4.25 -19.71
N ASP A 360 -18.24 3.64 -19.45
CA ASP A 360 -17.33 3.05 -20.44
C ASP A 360 -17.40 1.51 -20.44
N PHE A 361 -18.10 0.96 -21.43
CA PHE A 361 -18.27 -0.50 -21.60
C PHE A 361 -17.21 -1.14 -22.51
N THR A 362 -16.12 -0.44 -22.86
CA THR A 362 -15.06 -0.99 -23.72
C THR A 362 -14.43 -2.28 -23.19
N SER A 363 -14.42 -2.44 -21.86
CA SER A 363 -13.88 -3.64 -21.19
C SER A 363 -14.87 -4.82 -21.13
N CYS A 364 -16.09 -4.64 -21.61
CA CYS A 364 -17.18 -5.60 -21.47
C CYS A 364 -17.45 -6.41 -22.74
N LYS A 365 -17.88 -7.66 -22.58
CA LYS A 365 -18.40 -8.48 -23.69
C LYS A 365 -19.84 -8.08 -24.00
N LYS A 366 -20.17 -8.00 -25.28
CA LYS A 366 -21.53 -7.69 -25.75
C LYS A 366 -22.28 -8.97 -26.09
N ARG A 367 -23.50 -9.11 -25.59
CA ARG A 367 -24.42 -10.18 -25.96
C ARG A 367 -24.95 -9.88 -27.37
N ALA A 368 -24.81 -10.85 -28.28
CA ALA A 368 -25.47 -10.76 -29.57
C ALA A 368 -26.98 -10.75 -29.31
N LYS A 369 -27.70 -9.74 -29.81
CA LYS A 369 -29.15 -9.62 -29.66
C LYS A 369 -29.81 -10.93 -30.13
N ARG A 370 -30.47 -11.67 -29.24
CA ARG A 370 -31.58 -12.53 -29.67
C ARG A 370 -32.84 -11.67 -29.65
N ILE A 371 -33.55 -11.77 -30.77
CA ILE A 371 -34.82 -11.10 -31.03
C ILE A 371 -35.87 -11.63 -30.03
N GLU A 372 -36.71 -10.67 -29.61
CA GLU A 372 -38.04 -10.80 -29.03
C GLU A 372 -38.23 -11.01 -27.51
N GLU A 373 -38.96 -10.03 -26.97
CA GLU A 373 -39.92 -10.12 -25.87
C GLU A 373 -39.39 -10.33 -24.44
N ALA A 374 -38.96 -9.23 -23.81
CA ALA A 374 -39.11 -9.06 -22.37
C ALA A 374 -39.33 -7.59 -22.01
N SER A 375 -40.57 -7.28 -21.67
CA SER A 375 -41.05 -6.01 -21.14
C SER A 375 -40.59 -5.81 -19.69
N GLN A 376 -39.39 -5.27 -19.48
CA GLN A 376 -38.98 -4.65 -18.21
C GLN A 376 -38.05 -3.45 -18.47
N PRO A 377 -38.28 -2.29 -17.81
CA PRO A 377 -37.45 -1.10 -18.02
C PRO A 377 -36.19 -1.10 -17.14
N ALA A 378 -35.06 -0.82 -17.80
CA ALA A 378 -33.82 -0.25 -17.27
C ALA A 378 -32.91 -1.09 -16.34
N ALA A 379 -32.08 -1.95 -16.94
CA ALA A 379 -30.70 -2.20 -16.50
C ALA A 379 -29.84 -2.69 -17.69
N HIS A 380 -28.92 -1.84 -18.17
CA HIS A 380 -27.92 -2.04 -19.23
C HIS A 380 -28.02 -3.31 -20.11
N ASP A 381 -28.75 -3.12 -21.20
CA ASP A 381 -29.17 -4.05 -22.25
C ASP A 381 -27.99 -4.63 -23.09
N GLY A 382 -27.29 -5.62 -22.53
CA GLY A 382 -26.46 -6.54 -23.31
C GLY A 382 -24.95 -6.53 -23.09
N TYR A 383 -24.41 -5.92 -22.02
CA TYR A 383 -22.99 -6.04 -21.67
C TYR A 383 -22.78 -6.91 -20.43
N PHE A 384 -21.79 -7.80 -20.46
CA PHE A 384 -21.44 -8.71 -19.35
C PHE A 384 -19.93 -9.00 -19.33
N ASN A 385 -19.43 -9.61 -18.25
CA ASN A 385 -18.00 -9.95 -18.08
C ASN A 385 -17.06 -8.76 -18.35
N CYS A 386 -17.32 -7.62 -17.72
CA CYS A 386 -16.42 -6.47 -17.75
C CYS A 386 -15.19 -6.73 -16.89
N THR A 387 -14.00 -6.40 -17.39
CA THR A 387 -12.77 -6.43 -16.56
C THR A 387 -12.62 -5.17 -15.71
N LYS A 388 -13.28 -4.07 -16.08
CA LYS A 388 -13.32 -2.80 -15.33
C LYS A 388 -14.76 -2.39 -15.05
N ASP A 389 -15.01 -1.74 -13.92
CA ASP A 389 -16.32 -1.14 -13.65
C ASP A 389 -16.57 0.02 -14.64
N PRO A 390 -17.60 -0.06 -15.51
CA PRO A 390 -17.87 0.97 -16.52
C PRO A 390 -18.13 2.36 -15.92
N HIS A 391 -18.52 2.43 -14.65
CA HIS A 391 -18.86 3.68 -13.97
C HIS A 391 -17.69 4.29 -13.20
N LEU A 392 -16.54 3.63 -13.16
CA LEU A 392 -15.39 4.00 -12.34
C LEU A 392 -14.28 4.61 -13.20
N LEU A 393 -13.86 5.82 -12.83
CA LEU A 393 -12.68 6.47 -13.37
C LEU A 393 -11.55 6.44 -12.34
N THR A 394 -10.34 6.10 -12.77
CA THR A 394 -9.13 6.19 -11.95
C THR A 394 -8.22 7.29 -12.49
N LEU A 395 -7.72 8.15 -11.60
CA LEU A 395 -6.88 9.29 -11.92
C LEU A 395 -5.73 9.34 -10.91
N SER A 396 -4.47 9.22 -11.35
CA SER A 396 -3.32 9.47 -10.48
C SER A 396 -2.89 10.93 -10.53
N SER A 397 -2.09 11.36 -9.56
CA SER A 397 -1.41 12.67 -9.60
C SER A 397 -0.56 12.85 -10.85
N ASP A 398 -0.09 11.77 -11.49
CA ASP A 398 0.74 11.84 -12.69
C ASP A 398 -0.08 12.25 -13.91
N VAL A 399 -1.38 11.92 -13.93
CA VAL A 399 -2.29 12.31 -15.01
C VAL A 399 -2.57 13.82 -14.99
N THR A 400 -2.68 14.42 -13.80
CA THR A 400 -2.88 15.88 -13.65
C THR A 400 -1.58 16.65 -13.43
N GLY A 401 -0.45 15.96 -13.20
CA GLY A 401 0.85 16.52 -12.89
C GLY A 401 0.96 17.21 -11.52
N HIS A 402 -0.08 17.16 -10.68
CA HIS A 402 -0.17 17.98 -9.47
C HIS A 402 -0.90 17.27 -8.31
N ILE A 403 -0.52 17.63 -7.07
CA ILE A 403 -1.23 17.27 -5.83
C ILE A 403 -2.08 18.45 -5.33
N GLY A 404 -2.99 18.20 -4.39
CA GLY A 404 -3.81 19.25 -3.77
C GLY A 404 -5.19 19.39 -4.41
N LEU A 405 -5.72 20.62 -4.47
CA LEU A 405 -7.10 20.88 -4.86
C LEU A 405 -7.33 20.65 -6.36
N HIS A 406 -8.24 19.72 -6.66
CA HIS A 406 -8.71 19.42 -8.01
C HIS A 406 -10.21 19.65 -8.13
N PHE A 407 -10.66 20.07 -9.31
CA PHE A 407 -12.05 20.22 -9.68
C PHE A 407 -12.47 19.14 -10.67
N ILE A 408 -13.65 18.56 -10.43
CA ILE A 408 -14.29 17.56 -11.29
C ILE A 408 -15.51 18.22 -11.95
N GLY A 409 -15.51 18.36 -13.26
CA GLY A 409 -16.63 18.90 -14.04
C GLY A 409 -17.41 17.79 -14.72
N ILE A 410 -18.68 17.59 -14.34
CA ILE A 410 -19.57 16.61 -14.97
C ILE A 410 -20.50 17.34 -15.94
N ARG A 411 -20.59 16.82 -17.15
CA ARG A 411 -21.30 17.46 -18.27
C ARG A 411 -22.20 16.45 -18.99
N LEU A 412 -23.42 16.88 -19.28
CA LEU A 412 -24.30 16.24 -20.25
C LEU A 412 -24.15 16.95 -21.61
N PRO A 413 -23.48 16.33 -22.60
CA PRO A 413 -23.32 16.97 -23.92
C PRO A 413 -24.68 17.25 -24.55
N SER A 414 -24.86 18.46 -25.10
CA SER A 414 -26.08 18.87 -25.80
C SER A 414 -25.93 18.55 -27.29
N SER A 415 -26.98 17.99 -27.90
CA SER A 415 -27.03 17.61 -29.32
C SER A 415 -26.89 18.78 -30.29
N ASN A 416 -27.01 20.03 -29.81
CA ASN A 416 -27.05 21.22 -30.66
C ASN A 416 -25.73 22.02 -30.77
N GLU A 417 -24.63 21.57 -30.14
CA GLU A 417 -23.40 22.37 -30.09
C GLU A 417 -22.67 22.55 -31.43
N ASP A 418 -22.94 21.74 -32.45
CA ASP A 418 -22.38 21.96 -33.80
C ASP A 418 -23.02 23.14 -34.57
N SER A 419 -24.10 23.73 -34.05
CA SER A 419 -24.92 24.69 -34.82
C SER A 419 -25.05 26.11 -34.24
N VAL A 420 -24.51 26.39 -33.05
CA VAL A 420 -24.74 27.69 -32.40
C VAL A 420 -23.65 28.70 -32.78
N LYS A 421 -23.69 29.17 -34.04
CA LYS A 421 -23.13 30.48 -34.39
C LYS A 421 -23.84 31.53 -33.53
N ASN A 422 -23.08 32.12 -32.61
CA ASN A 422 -23.42 33.26 -31.74
C ASN A 422 -24.58 34.15 -32.22
N LYS A 423 -25.83 33.81 -31.88
CA LYS A 423 -26.90 34.82 -31.81
C LYS A 423 -26.83 35.48 -30.44
N ARG A 424 -25.87 36.38 -30.25
CA ARG A 424 -25.98 37.41 -29.21
C ARG A 424 -27.25 38.21 -29.52
N ARG A 425 -28.31 38.02 -28.72
CA ARG A 425 -29.49 38.88 -28.78
C ARG A 425 -29.06 40.27 -28.33
N ARG A 426 -28.87 41.17 -29.30
CA ARG A 426 -28.53 42.57 -29.06
C ARG A 426 -29.71 43.19 -28.29
N ARG A 427 -29.48 43.63 -27.05
CA ARG A 427 -30.43 44.48 -26.33
C ARG A 427 -30.37 45.87 -26.98
N SER A 428 -31.13 46.08 -28.05
CA SER A 428 -31.33 47.42 -28.60
C SER A 428 -32.46 48.09 -27.82
N CYS A 429 -32.12 49.07 -26.99
CA CYS A 429 -33.08 50.06 -26.52
C CYS A 429 -33.18 51.13 -27.61
N SER A 430 -34.21 51.11 -28.47
CA SER A 430 -34.69 52.26 -29.26
C SER A 430 -35.89 51.84 -30.11
N GLU A 431 -37.09 51.93 -29.56
CA GLU A 431 -38.29 52.23 -30.36
C GLU A 431 -38.92 53.47 -29.72
N ASN A 432 -39.04 54.52 -30.55
CA ASN A 432 -39.65 55.84 -30.30
C ASN A 432 -38.73 57.00 -29.84
N GLY A 433 -38.64 58.01 -30.73
CA GLY A 433 -38.56 59.42 -30.34
C GLY A 433 -37.20 60.12 -30.48
N ARG A 434 -37.08 61.00 -31.49
CA ARG A 434 -36.09 62.10 -31.48
C ARG A 434 -36.48 63.08 -30.36
N GLN A 435 -35.69 63.20 -29.31
CA GLN A 435 -35.65 64.40 -28.46
C GLN A 435 -34.23 64.68 -27.95
N LYS A 436 -33.98 65.97 -27.74
CA LYS A 436 -32.70 66.69 -27.84
C LYS A 436 -31.48 66.07 -27.15
N ARG A 437 -30.38 66.05 -27.90
CA ARG A 437 -29.00 65.91 -27.42
C ARG A 437 -28.49 67.29 -26.97
N SER A 438 -28.70 67.64 -25.71
CA SER A 438 -27.91 68.66 -25.01
C SER A 438 -28.32 68.70 -23.54
N GLU A 439 -27.72 67.85 -22.71
CA GLU A 439 -27.12 68.25 -21.44
C GLU A 439 -26.37 67.07 -20.84
N ILE A 440 -25.32 67.43 -20.14
CA ILE A 440 -24.16 66.61 -19.88
C ILE A 440 -24.36 65.89 -18.54
N CYS A 441 -24.02 64.61 -18.53
CA CYS A 441 -23.64 63.76 -17.40
C CYS A 441 -23.65 64.40 -15.99
N VAL A 442 -24.56 63.96 -15.12
CA VAL A 442 -24.34 63.08 -13.95
C VAL A 442 -25.73 62.76 -13.39
N GLU A 443 -26.30 61.62 -13.76
CA GLU A 443 -27.36 61.03 -12.94
C GLU A 443 -26.66 60.34 -11.76
N PHE A 444 -26.92 60.84 -10.55
CA PHE A 444 -26.51 60.14 -9.35
C PHE A 444 -27.16 58.76 -9.36
N LYS A 445 -26.37 57.71 -9.18
CA LYS A 445 -26.93 56.40 -8.86
C LYS A 445 -27.77 56.57 -7.60
N ASP A 446 -29.00 56.05 -7.62
CA ASP A 446 -29.78 55.91 -6.40
C ASP A 446 -28.90 55.25 -5.32
N PRO A 447 -28.96 55.74 -4.07
CA PRO A 447 -28.21 55.14 -2.99
C PRO A 447 -28.55 53.65 -2.94
N PRO A 448 -27.55 52.76 -2.72
CA PRO A 448 -27.79 51.34 -2.63
C PRO A 448 -28.92 51.09 -1.63
N THR A 449 -29.94 50.34 -2.03
CA THR A 449 -31.07 50.02 -1.15
C THR A 449 -30.51 49.44 0.15
N THR A 450 -30.86 50.05 1.28
CA THR A 450 -30.59 49.53 2.62
C THR A 450 -31.87 48.90 3.15
N PRO A 451 -31.87 47.59 3.47
CA PRO A 451 -30.74 46.67 3.42
C PRO A 451 -30.35 46.26 1.97
N PRO A 452 -29.08 45.90 1.73
CA PRO A 452 -28.61 45.41 0.43
C PRO A 452 -29.55 44.33 -0.10
N PRO A 453 -29.85 44.29 -1.42
CA PRO A 453 -30.67 43.22 -1.97
C PRO A 453 -29.95 41.91 -1.69
N THR A 454 -30.63 41.04 -0.94
CA THR A 454 -30.10 39.73 -0.58
C THR A 454 -29.72 39.01 -1.88
N PRO A 455 -28.45 38.56 -2.04
CA PRO A 455 -28.06 37.85 -3.25
C PRO A 455 -28.99 36.65 -3.41
N ARG A 456 -29.82 36.67 -4.45
CA ARG A 456 -30.71 35.55 -4.77
C ARG A 456 -29.83 34.36 -5.12
N VAL A 457 -29.64 33.44 -4.18
CA VAL A 457 -29.03 32.14 -4.44
C VAL A 457 -30.02 31.40 -5.34
N VAL A 458 -29.78 31.45 -6.66
CA VAL A 458 -30.57 30.67 -7.63
C VAL A 458 -30.18 29.21 -7.42
N VAL A 459 -30.96 28.50 -6.59
CA VAL A 459 -30.86 27.05 -6.48
C VAL A 459 -31.40 26.48 -7.78
N PRO A 460 -30.58 25.80 -8.61
CA PRO A 460 -31.08 25.21 -9.83
C PRO A 460 -32.13 24.15 -9.50
N SER A 461 -33.32 24.27 -10.09
CA SER A 461 -34.37 23.25 -10.00
C SER A 461 -34.12 22.13 -11.00
N PHE A 462 -34.34 20.89 -10.60
CA PHE A 462 -34.24 19.71 -11.45
C PHE A 462 -35.46 19.61 -12.37
N ASP A 463 -35.23 19.34 -13.64
CA ASP A 463 -36.27 19.04 -14.64
C ASP A 463 -36.20 17.56 -15.06
N PRO A 464 -37.18 16.72 -14.69
CA PRO A 464 -37.18 15.30 -15.02
C PRO A 464 -37.17 14.97 -16.52
N SER A 465 -37.55 15.93 -17.38
CA SER A 465 -37.64 15.72 -18.83
C SER A 465 -36.31 15.94 -19.55
N THR A 466 -35.41 16.75 -18.99
CA THR A 466 -34.16 17.17 -19.65
C THR A 466 -32.91 16.91 -18.83
N ASP A 467 -33.00 16.96 -17.50
CA ASP A 467 -31.87 16.82 -16.59
C ASP A 467 -31.63 15.33 -16.24
N VAL A 468 -30.36 14.99 -15.98
CA VAL A 468 -29.96 13.63 -15.60
C VAL A 468 -29.47 13.62 -14.15
N ASN A 469 -30.10 12.81 -13.31
CA ASN A 469 -29.62 12.52 -11.97
C ASN A 469 -28.42 11.59 -12.03
N TYR A 470 -27.45 11.79 -11.14
CA TYR A 470 -26.34 10.89 -10.96
C TYR A 470 -25.90 10.82 -9.50
N THR A 471 -25.25 9.72 -9.19
CA THR A 471 -24.57 9.51 -7.91
C THR A 471 -23.07 9.61 -8.14
N LEU A 472 -22.39 10.38 -7.29
CA LEU A 472 -20.94 10.55 -7.29
C LEU A 472 -20.34 10.00 -6.00
N SER A 473 -19.46 9.02 -6.13
CA SER A 473 -18.66 8.50 -5.03
C SER A 473 -17.19 8.71 -5.33
N ILE A 474 -16.45 9.24 -4.35
CA ILE A 474 -15.03 9.50 -4.49
C ILE A 474 -14.28 8.71 -3.42
N SER A 475 -13.22 8.04 -3.83
CA SER A 475 -12.32 7.31 -2.95
C SER A 475 -10.88 7.51 -3.41
N MET A 476 -9.94 7.34 -2.49
CA MET A 476 -8.52 7.52 -2.77
C MET A 476 -7.74 6.37 -2.15
N GLY A 477 -6.82 5.81 -2.91
CA GLY A 477 -5.90 4.78 -2.45
C GLY A 477 -4.55 4.99 -3.11
N ALA A 478 -3.47 4.62 -2.43
CA ALA A 478 -2.14 4.59 -3.01
C ALA A 478 -1.70 3.14 -3.11
N CYS A 479 -1.05 2.80 -4.22
CA CYS A 479 -0.24 1.59 -4.29
C CYS A 479 1.21 2.04 -4.39
N LEU A 480 2.01 1.62 -3.41
CA LEU A 480 3.40 2.00 -3.29
C LEU A 480 4.23 0.74 -3.10
N TYR A 481 5.42 0.72 -3.70
CA TYR A 481 6.44 -0.28 -3.44
C TYR A 481 7.74 0.43 -3.01
N TRP A 482 8.56 -0.26 -2.24
CA TRP A 482 9.88 0.23 -1.87
C TRP A 482 10.84 0.04 -3.05
N SER A 483 11.38 1.15 -3.58
CA SER A 483 12.44 1.09 -4.58
C SER A 483 13.79 1.09 -3.88
N GLU A 484 14.55 0.01 -4.01
CA GLU A 484 15.89 -0.09 -3.43
C GLU A 484 16.87 0.88 -4.08
N SER A 485 16.79 1.10 -5.40
CA SER A 485 17.65 2.03 -6.14
C SER A 485 17.41 3.49 -5.76
N LYS A 486 16.14 3.88 -5.59
CA LYS A 486 15.75 5.24 -5.18
C LYS A 486 15.74 5.43 -3.66
N GLU A 487 15.89 4.34 -2.88
CA GLU A 487 15.71 4.27 -1.43
C GLU A 487 14.47 5.04 -0.93
N LYS A 488 13.34 4.87 -1.63
CA LYS A 488 12.05 5.51 -1.30
C LYS A 488 10.86 4.66 -1.75
N TRP A 489 9.73 4.87 -1.09
CA TRP A 489 8.43 4.38 -1.56
C TRP A 489 7.99 5.16 -2.81
N THR A 490 7.61 4.44 -3.85
CA THR A 490 7.17 5.00 -5.14
C THR A 490 5.95 4.25 -5.68
N SER A 491 5.15 4.92 -6.51
CA SER A 491 4.00 4.36 -7.20
C SER A 491 4.31 3.91 -8.63
N ASP A 492 5.57 3.99 -9.07
CA ASP A 492 5.96 3.69 -10.45
C ASP A 492 5.52 2.29 -10.88
N GLY A 493 4.77 2.19 -11.98
CA GLY A 493 4.31 0.89 -12.48
C GLY A 493 3.24 0.21 -11.64
N CYS A 494 2.74 0.84 -10.57
CA CYS A 494 1.58 0.35 -9.84
C CYS A 494 0.26 1.01 -10.27
N ARG A 495 -0.80 0.21 -10.34
CA ARG A 495 -2.17 0.68 -10.59
C ARG A 495 -3.10 0.20 -9.50
N VAL A 496 -4.03 1.05 -9.09
CA VAL A 496 -5.04 0.70 -8.08
C VAL A 496 -6.37 0.42 -8.77
N SER A 497 -7.00 -0.69 -8.41
CA SER A 497 -8.41 -0.97 -8.67
C SER A 497 -9.14 -1.28 -7.37
N ILE A 498 -10.43 -0.98 -7.34
CA ILE A 498 -11.31 -1.26 -6.21
C ILE A 498 -12.06 -2.55 -6.50
N LEU A 499 -11.82 -3.60 -5.72
CA LEU A 499 -12.65 -4.80 -5.75
C LEU A 499 -13.78 -4.68 -4.72
N TYR A 500 -15.02 -4.64 -5.22
CA TYR A 500 -16.20 -4.78 -4.38
C TYR A 500 -16.50 -6.28 -4.19
N ILE A 501 -16.15 -6.83 -3.03
CA ILE A 501 -16.55 -8.19 -2.64
C ILE A 501 -17.65 -8.05 -1.59
N ASN A 502 -18.90 -8.38 -1.96
CA ASN A 502 -20.09 -8.47 -1.09
C ASN A 502 -20.26 -7.30 -0.07
N TYR A 503 -20.95 -6.23 -0.50
CA TYR A 503 -21.63 -5.15 0.27
C TYR A 503 -21.01 -4.53 1.56
N TYR A 504 -19.89 -5.00 2.11
CA TYR A 504 -19.33 -4.50 3.36
C TYR A 504 -17.79 -4.54 3.49
N ASN A 505 -17.02 -4.94 2.47
CA ASN A 505 -15.55 -4.85 2.54
C ASN A 505 -14.94 -4.38 1.22
N ILE A 506 -14.13 -3.32 1.28
CA ILE A 506 -13.35 -2.80 0.16
C ILE A 506 -11.91 -3.29 0.31
N LEU A 507 -11.45 -4.10 -0.65
CA LEU A 507 -10.04 -4.43 -0.80
C LEU A 507 -9.43 -3.50 -1.86
N THR A 508 -8.25 -2.95 -1.55
CA THR A 508 -7.42 -2.31 -2.58
C THR A 508 -6.67 -3.40 -3.32
N THR A 509 -6.92 -3.50 -4.63
CA THR A 509 -6.13 -4.35 -5.51
C THR A 509 -5.10 -3.49 -6.20
N GLY A 510 -3.83 -3.70 -5.86
CA GLY A 510 -2.69 -3.18 -6.59
C GLY A 510 -2.37 -4.10 -7.76
N TYR A 511 -2.01 -3.52 -8.89
CA TYR A 511 -1.43 -4.24 -10.02
C TYR A 511 -0.02 -3.68 -10.24
N CYS A 512 1.00 -4.54 -10.22
CA CYS A 512 2.38 -4.10 -10.35
C CYS A 512 2.98 -4.58 -11.68
N ASN A 513 3.65 -3.66 -12.38
CA ASN A 513 4.54 -3.92 -13.49
C ASN A 513 5.83 -3.11 -13.29
N PHE A 514 6.90 -3.77 -12.85
CA PHE A 514 8.15 -3.08 -12.52
C PHE A 514 8.84 -2.60 -13.80
N GLY A 515 9.03 -1.29 -13.97
CA GLY A 515 9.62 -0.69 -15.17
C GLY A 515 11.11 -1.05 -15.35
N GLN A 516 11.55 -1.14 -16.61
CA GLN A 516 12.86 -1.68 -17.03
C GLN A 516 14.02 -0.67 -17.00
N SER A 517 14.00 0.35 -16.15
CA SER A 517 15.08 1.34 -16.08
C SER A 517 15.62 1.50 -14.66
N ASP A 518 16.88 1.08 -14.49
CA ASP A 518 17.90 1.63 -13.57
C ASP A 518 18.55 0.61 -12.61
N TRP A 519 19.43 -0.27 -13.15
CA TRP A 519 20.49 -1.00 -12.43
C TRP A 519 21.66 -1.27 -13.43
N PHE A 520 22.97 -1.15 -13.18
CA PHE A 520 23.89 -1.22 -12.01
C PHE A 520 25.11 -0.27 -12.24
N PRO A 521 26.06 -0.14 -11.28
CA PRO A 521 27.27 -0.95 -11.45
C PRO A 521 27.65 -1.74 -10.20
N THR A 522 27.91 -3.02 -10.43
CA THR A 522 28.77 -3.90 -9.66
C THR A 522 30.07 -3.20 -9.28
N GLN A 523 30.48 -3.27 -8.02
CA GLN A 523 31.91 -3.28 -7.68
C GLN A 523 32.22 -4.59 -6.97
N GLY A 524 32.83 -5.50 -7.72
CA GLY A 524 33.73 -6.49 -7.16
C GLY A 524 35.09 -5.85 -6.95
N ILE A 525 35.60 -5.90 -5.73
CA ILE A 525 36.76 -6.69 -5.27
C ILE A 525 36.72 -6.65 -3.73
#